data_AF-A0A5E8VEN5-F1
#
_entry.id   AF-A0A5E8VEN5-F1
#
_cell.length_a   1.000
_cell.length_b   1.000
_cell.length_c   1.000
_cell.angle_alpha   90.00
_cell.angle_beta   90.00
_cell.angle_gamma   90.00
#
_symmetry.space_group_name_H-M   'P 1'
#
loop_
_entity.id
_entity.type
_entity.pdbx_description
1 polymer ?
#
loop_
_entity_poly.entity_id
_entity_poly.type
_entity_poly.pdbx_seq_one_letter_code
_entity_poly.pdbx_strand_id
1 'polypeptide(L)'
;MSDQAIAPVSEGASAPDLNARDLSALFTQAREEPQEQEQAAESADDATAAPKLADEANADPATDPGETKEAEAAEPPIERPKSWSKDEDAEWQSLPRAMQQKIVARELERDKGTLRSQQEAAETRKAAQAQAEAAEKARQEYEAKLPALMQALHETSPFADIQNMADVEKLQAEDPFRFQQFQVYQWKMQGVQAELQQAEQRKATETQTKWAQSVQEENAKAAEFIPELADKEKGPALVKRVAEELLPELGFKSDELADLAAGKSKLSIYDHRIQRLLADGLKLRDIQKAKIAVVAKPAPPVLRPGAAKPPGSAQSETIQNLSAKLERSGSPKDLGALIGAMRRA
;
A
#
# COMPACT_ATOMS: atom_id res chain seq x y z
N MET A 1 43.87 -49.58 21.37
CA MET A 1 44.51 -48.29 21.00
C MET A 1 43.67 -47.64 19.94
N SER A 2 43.55 -46.31 20.04
CA SER A 2 42.79 -45.39 19.19
C SER A 2 41.36 -45.12 19.67
N ASP A 3 41.29 -44.16 20.60
CA ASP A 3 40.17 -43.26 20.88
C ASP A 3 39.45 -42.80 19.61
N GLN A 4 38.13 -42.87 19.62
CA GLN A 4 37.29 -42.10 18.71
C GLN A 4 36.24 -41.36 19.54
N ALA A 5 36.46 -40.05 19.66
CA ALA A 5 35.68 -39.13 20.46
C ALA A 5 34.23 -39.04 19.96
N ILE A 6 33.31 -39.15 20.91
CA ILE A 6 31.88 -38.87 20.77
C ILE A 6 31.72 -37.34 20.67
N ALA A 7 31.29 -36.85 19.51
CA ALA A 7 30.83 -35.47 19.35
C ALA A 7 29.36 -35.37 19.81
N PRO A 8 28.99 -34.40 20.66
CA PRO A 8 27.60 -34.24 21.08
C PRO A 8 26.77 -33.55 19.98
N VAL A 9 25.54 -34.07 19.85
CA VAL A 9 24.42 -33.54 19.09
C VAL A 9 24.13 -32.10 19.51
N SER A 10 24.32 -31.15 18.60
CA SER A 10 23.76 -29.79 18.71
C SER A 10 22.43 -29.75 17.96
N GLU A 11 21.34 -30.02 18.67
CA GLU A 11 19.99 -29.85 18.16
C GLU A 11 19.26 -28.85 19.07
N GLY A 12 18.96 -27.70 18.47
CA GLY A 12 18.44 -26.51 19.12
C GLY A 12 18.46 -25.40 18.09
N ALA A 13 17.66 -25.57 17.04
CA ALA A 13 17.40 -24.52 16.07
C ALA A 13 16.75 -23.33 16.80
N SER A 14 17.59 -22.37 17.17
CA SER A 14 17.16 -21.08 17.69
C SER A 14 16.30 -20.41 16.64
N ALA A 15 15.09 -20.00 17.03
CA ALA A 15 14.33 -19.01 16.29
C ALA A 15 15.23 -17.79 16.02
N PRO A 16 15.08 -17.12 14.87
CA PRO A 16 15.85 -15.90 14.62
C PRO A 16 15.46 -14.87 15.68
N ASP A 17 16.40 -14.52 16.55
CA ASP A 17 16.27 -13.42 17.51
C ASP A 17 16.06 -12.11 16.72
N LEU A 18 14.80 -11.73 16.54
CA LEU A 18 14.42 -10.44 15.96
C LEU A 18 14.80 -9.35 16.96
N ASN A 19 15.93 -8.70 16.72
CA ASN A 19 16.42 -7.58 17.53
C ASN A 19 15.58 -6.32 17.27
N ALA A 20 15.68 -5.30 18.14
CA ALA A 20 14.99 -4.01 17.96
C ALA A 20 15.25 -3.36 16.58
N ARG A 21 16.40 -3.67 15.96
CA ARG A 21 16.72 -3.31 14.57
C ARG A 21 15.81 -3.99 13.55
N ASP A 22 15.50 -5.27 13.74
CA ASP A 22 14.61 -6.05 12.87
C ASP A 22 13.16 -5.58 13.00
N LEU A 23 12.76 -5.10 14.19
CA LEU A 23 11.45 -4.46 14.39
C LEU A 23 11.36 -3.12 13.65
N SER A 24 12.41 -2.29 13.74
CA SER A 24 12.45 -1.04 12.96
C SER A 24 12.46 -1.30 11.45
N ALA A 25 13.11 -2.39 11.01
CA ALA A 25 13.08 -2.84 9.64
C ALA A 25 11.68 -3.35 9.25
N LEU A 26 10.98 -4.10 10.10
CA LEU A 26 9.60 -4.54 9.90
C LEU A 26 8.62 -3.37 9.71
N PHE A 27 8.76 -2.29 10.49
CA PHE A 27 7.94 -1.09 10.32
C PHE A 27 8.31 -0.28 9.07
N THR A 28 9.58 -0.26 8.69
CA THR A 28 10.06 0.50 7.52
C THR A 28 9.76 -0.25 6.21
N GLN A 29 10.00 -1.56 6.18
CA GLN A 29 9.80 -2.44 5.03
C GLN A 29 8.31 -2.60 4.69
N ALA A 30 7.43 -2.74 5.69
CA ALA A 30 5.98 -2.74 5.47
C ALA A 30 5.45 -1.42 4.88
N ARG A 31 6.28 -0.37 4.82
CA ARG A 31 5.95 0.95 4.30
C ARG A 31 6.63 1.27 2.96
N GLU A 32 7.67 0.54 2.57
CA GLU A 32 8.47 0.78 1.36
C GLU A 32 8.04 -0.05 0.13
N GLU A 33 7.20 -1.09 0.25
CA GLU A 33 6.67 -1.79 -0.95
C GLU A 33 5.55 -0.97 -1.62
N PRO A 34 5.89 -0.21 -2.69
CA PRO A 34 5.33 -0.54 -4.01
C PRO A 34 6.26 -0.24 -5.20
N GLN A 35 5.96 -0.89 -6.33
CA GLN A 35 6.35 -0.62 -7.74
C GLN A 35 7.29 -1.64 -8.39
N GLU A 36 6.74 -2.74 -8.89
CA GLU A 36 7.13 -3.37 -10.17
C GLU A 36 6.22 -4.57 -10.45
N GLN A 37 5.06 -4.33 -11.09
CA GLN A 37 4.37 -5.26 -12.00
C GLN A 37 3.03 -4.68 -12.43
N GLU A 38 3.08 -3.66 -13.27
CA GLU A 38 1.93 -3.32 -14.11
C GLU A 38 2.45 -2.64 -15.38
N GLN A 39 2.75 -3.46 -16.40
CA GLN A 39 2.65 -3.15 -17.84
C GLN A 39 3.27 -4.28 -18.67
N ALA A 40 2.45 -5.28 -18.98
CA ALA A 40 2.67 -6.15 -20.13
C ALA A 40 1.34 -6.81 -20.51
N ALA A 41 0.42 -6.03 -21.06
CA ALA A 41 -0.61 -6.58 -21.92
C ALA A 41 -1.04 -5.53 -22.95
N GLU A 42 -1.14 -6.00 -24.19
CA GLU A 42 -2.02 -5.50 -25.24
C GLU A 42 -1.35 -4.71 -26.38
N SER A 43 -0.90 -5.48 -27.38
CA SER A 43 -0.91 -5.09 -28.78
C SER A 43 -1.13 -6.35 -29.61
N ALA A 44 -2.38 -6.61 -29.97
CA ALA A 44 -2.74 -7.53 -31.04
C ALA A 44 -3.90 -6.89 -31.82
N ASP A 45 -3.55 -6.39 -33.00
CA ASP A 45 -4.43 -6.05 -34.11
C ASP A 45 -5.43 -7.17 -34.37
N ASP A 46 -6.71 -6.82 -34.53
CA ASP A 46 -7.67 -7.69 -35.21
C ASP A 46 -8.27 -6.95 -36.40
N ALA A 47 -7.94 -7.47 -37.58
CA ALA A 47 -8.43 -7.03 -38.87
C ALA A 47 -9.61 -7.91 -39.29
N THR A 48 -10.68 -7.26 -39.75
CA THR A 48 -11.64 -7.73 -40.77
C THR A 48 -12.36 -9.07 -40.55
N ALA A 49 -13.69 -9.01 -40.44
CA ALA A 49 -14.60 -9.25 -41.57
C ALA A 49 -16.04 -9.50 -41.08
N ALA A 50 -16.98 -8.71 -41.61
CA ALA A 50 -18.42 -8.94 -41.49
C ALA A 50 -18.90 -10.09 -42.40
N PRO A 51 -20.02 -10.75 -42.06
CA PRO A 51 -20.91 -11.29 -43.07
C PRO A 51 -22.34 -10.72 -42.97
N LYS A 52 -22.71 -10.06 -44.08
CA LYS A 52 -23.97 -10.18 -44.85
C LYS A 52 -25.25 -10.68 -44.15
N LEU A 53 -26.24 -9.78 -44.10
CA LEU A 53 -27.67 -10.12 -44.10
C LEU A 53 -28.26 -9.79 -45.48
N ALA A 54 -28.82 -10.79 -46.14
CA ALA A 54 -29.92 -10.74 -47.10
C ALA A 54 -31.04 -11.57 -46.45
N ASP A 55 -32.34 -11.39 -46.63
CA ASP A 55 -33.15 -10.80 -47.68
C ASP A 55 -34.54 -10.61 -47.05
N GLU A 56 -35.37 -9.69 -47.57
CA GLU A 56 -36.79 -9.97 -47.92
C GLU A 56 -37.57 -8.68 -48.17
N ALA A 57 -38.25 -8.73 -49.32
CA ALA A 57 -39.00 -7.67 -49.97
C ALA A 57 -40.51 -7.77 -49.68
N ASN A 58 -41.17 -6.61 -49.62
CA ASN A 58 -42.55 -6.27 -50.05
C ASN A 58 -43.05 -5.08 -49.20
N ALA A 59 -43.83 -4.11 -49.67
CA ALA A 59 -44.45 -3.85 -50.95
C ALA A 59 -44.81 -2.34 -50.96
N ASP A 60 -44.68 -1.69 -52.11
CA ASP A 60 -45.33 -0.42 -52.44
C ASP A 60 -46.83 -0.67 -52.75
N PRO A 61 -47.72 0.33 -52.59
CA PRO A 61 -47.97 1.19 -53.74
C PRO A 61 -48.08 2.69 -53.44
N ALA A 62 -47.67 3.44 -54.45
CA ALA A 62 -47.77 4.88 -54.60
C ALA A 62 -49.21 5.41 -54.63
N THR A 63 -49.37 6.64 -54.11
CA THR A 63 -50.29 7.66 -54.62
C THR A 63 -49.70 9.05 -54.35
N ASP A 64 -49.60 9.85 -55.41
CA ASP A 64 -49.25 11.29 -55.48
C ASP A 64 -50.32 11.95 -56.39
N PRO A 65 -50.51 13.28 -56.50
CA PRO A 65 -50.19 14.41 -55.61
C PRO A 65 -51.45 15.21 -55.23
N GLY A 66 -51.47 15.82 -54.05
CA GLY A 66 -52.47 16.81 -53.64
C GLY A 66 -51.82 18.09 -53.18
N GLU A 67 -51.72 19.06 -54.09
CA GLU A 67 -51.26 20.43 -53.86
C GLU A 67 -52.12 21.11 -52.76
N THR A 68 -51.51 21.41 -51.62
CA THR A 68 -51.98 22.48 -50.72
C THR A 68 -50.81 23.40 -50.43
N LYS A 69 -50.82 24.54 -51.12
CA LYS A 69 -50.05 25.73 -50.76
C LYS A 69 -50.70 26.40 -49.55
N GLU A 70 -49.86 27.05 -48.76
CA GLU A 70 -50.16 28.06 -47.73
C GLU A 70 -50.62 27.57 -46.36
N ALA A 71 -49.65 27.38 -45.47
CA ALA A 71 -49.39 28.38 -44.45
C ALA A 71 -47.92 28.26 -44.02
N GLU A 72 -47.12 29.31 -44.24
CA GLU A 72 -45.80 29.46 -43.63
C GLU A 72 -46.01 29.74 -42.13
N ALA A 73 -46.40 28.69 -41.41
CA ALA A 73 -46.32 28.67 -39.96
C ALA A 73 -44.84 28.81 -39.64
N ALA A 74 -44.45 29.90 -38.98
CA ALA A 74 -43.12 30.08 -38.45
C ALA A 74 -42.77 28.85 -37.60
N GLU A 75 -42.03 27.92 -38.20
CA GLU A 75 -41.71 26.67 -37.55
C GLU A 75 -40.90 27.00 -36.27
N PRO A 76 -41.13 26.29 -35.15
CA PRO A 76 -40.57 26.66 -33.86
C PRO A 76 -39.03 26.78 -33.92
N PRO A 77 -38.42 27.72 -33.18
CA PRO A 77 -36.97 27.86 -33.10
C PRO A 77 -36.31 26.56 -32.62
N ILE A 78 -35.21 26.18 -33.27
CA ILE A 78 -34.46 24.97 -32.93
C ILE A 78 -33.44 25.32 -31.85
N GLU A 79 -33.57 24.67 -30.70
CA GLU A 79 -32.64 24.86 -29.59
C GLU A 79 -31.23 24.36 -29.93
N ARG A 80 -30.23 25.06 -29.42
CA ARG A 80 -28.82 24.68 -29.57
C ARG A 80 -28.55 23.36 -28.84
N PRO A 81 -27.73 22.46 -29.40
CA PRO A 81 -27.23 21.28 -28.69
C PRO A 81 -26.56 21.63 -27.35
N LYS A 82 -26.69 20.74 -26.35
CA LYS A 82 -26.07 20.92 -25.02
C LYS A 82 -24.54 20.88 -25.04
N SER A 83 -23.94 20.33 -26.09
CA SER A 83 -22.49 20.24 -26.29
C SER A 83 -21.84 21.58 -26.65
N TRP A 84 -22.63 22.58 -27.04
CA TRP A 84 -22.14 23.91 -27.38
C TRP A 84 -22.25 24.85 -26.19
N SER A 85 -21.27 25.74 -26.05
CA SER A 85 -21.20 26.73 -24.97
C SER A 85 -22.22 27.84 -25.18
N LYS A 86 -22.68 28.45 -24.07
CA LYS A 86 -23.67 29.56 -24.10
C LYS A 86 -23.23 30.75 -24.95
N ASP A 87 -21.93 31.02 -25.01
CA ASP A 87 -21.37 32.15 -25.73
C ASP A 87 -21.49 32.00 -27.27
N GLU A 88 -21.72 30.78 -27.75
CA GLU A 88 -21.92 30.46 -29.18
C GLU A 88 -23.39 30.62 -29.63
N ASP A 89 -24.28 31.17 -28.80
CA ASP A 89 -25.71 31.35 -29.14
C ASP A 89 -25.91 32.26 -30.37
N ALA A 90 -25.11 33.32 -30.49
CA ALA A 90 -25.18 34.23 -31.65
C ALA A 90 -24.72 33.54 -32.95
N GLU A 91 -23.68 32.71 -32.88
CA GLU A 91 -23.20 31.91 -34.01
C GLU A 91 -24.24 30.85 -34.40
N TRP A 92 -24.86 30.18 -33.43
CA TRP A 92 -25.95 29.23 -33.66
C TRP A 92 -27.14 29.87 -34.40
N GLN A 93 -27.62 31.02 -33.94
CA GLN A 93 -28.74 31.74 -34.58
C GLN A 93 -28.39 32.29 -35.97
N SER A 94 -27.10 32.50 -36.28
CA SER A 94 -26.65 32.94 -37.60
C SER A 94 -26.64 31.81 -38.65
N LEU A 95 -26.70 30.54 -38.21
CA LEU A 95 -26.69 29.40 -39.11
C LEU A 95 -28.06 29.22 -39.81
N PRO A 96 -28.07 28.79 -41.09
CA PRO A 96 -29.31 28.41 -41.76
C PRO A 96 -30.04 27.28 -41.02
N ARG A 97 -31.37 27.34 -40.97
CA ARG A 97 -32.24 26.34 -40.30
C ARG A 97 -31.93 24.90 -40.70
N ALA A 98 -31.66 24.64 -41.98
CA ALA A 98 -31.29 23.32 -42.47
C ALA A 98 -29.96 22.79 -41.87
N MET A 99 -29.02 23.67 -41.54
CA MET A 99 -27.77 23.31 -40.87
C MET A 99 -27.98 23.05 -39.37
N GLN A 100 -28.80 23.87 -38.70
CA GLN A 100 -29.19 23.64 -37.30
C GLN A 100 -29.82 22.25 -37.12
N GLN A 101 -30.77 21.87 -37.99
CA GLN A 101 -31.40 20.54 -37.96
C GLN A 101 -30.37 19.41 -38.14
N LYS A 102 -29.44 19.53 -39.09
CA LYS A 102 -28.40 18.53 -39.33
C LYS A 102 -27.46 18.38 -38.13
N ILE A 103 -27.08 19.49 -37.49
CA ILE A 103 -26.21 19.46 -36.32
C ILE A 103 -26.95 18.81 -35.14
N VAL A 104 -28.18 19.24 -34.82
CA VAL A 104 -28.98 18.63 -33.75
C VAL A 104 -29.20 17.14 -34.00
N ALA A 105 -29.55 16.74 -35.23
CA ALA A 105 -29.75 15.33 -35.57
C ALA A 105 -28.47 14.50 -35.36
N ARG A 106 -27.31 15.03 -35.77
CA ARG A 106 -26.01 14.37 -35.58
C ARG A 106 -25.62 14.28 -34.11
N GLU A 107 -25.83 15.34 -33.32
CA GLU A 107 -25.54 15.37 -31.89
C GLU A 107 -26.45 14.39 -31.13
N LEU A 108 -27.74 14.33 -31.46
CA LEU A 108 -28.66 13.35 -30.88
C LEU A 108 -28.25 11.91 -31.20
N GLU A 109 -27.77 11.63 -32.42
CA GLU A 109 -27.26 10.31 -32.79
C GLU A 109 -25.99 9.97 -32.00
N ARG A 110 -25.08 10.94 -31.83
CA ARG A 110 -23.86 10.79 -31.03
C ARG A 110 -24.17 10.55 -29.55
N ASP A 111 -25.12 11.30 -28.99
CA ASP A 111 -25.54 11.16 -27.60
C ASP A 111 -26.20 9.80 -27.36
N LYS A 112 -27.05 9.33 -28.29
CA LYS A 112 -27.63 7.98 -28.24
C LYS A 112 -26.55 6.90 -28.28
N GLY A 113 -25.58 7.03 -29.19
CA GLY A 113 -24.45 6.10 -29.28
C GLY A 113 -23.61 6.08 -28.00
N THR A 114 -23.31 7.25 -27.44
CA THR A 114 -22.55 7.41 -26.19
C THR A 114 -23.31 6.85 -24.98
N LEU A 115 -24.61 7.11 -24.89
CA LEU A 115 -25.43 6.57 -23.81
C LEU A 115 -25.54 5.05 -23.91
N ARG A 116 -25.74 4.52 -25.12
CA ARG A 116 -25.75 3.08 -25.36
C ARG A 116 -24.42 2.43 -24.97
N SER A 117 -23.28 3.00 -25.39
CA SER A 117 -21.97 2.45 -25.03
C SER A 117 -21.70 2.53 -23.53
N GLN A 118 -22.17 3.58 -22.85
CA GLN A 118 -22.06 3.67 -21.39
C GLN A 118 -22.93 2.62 -20.68
N GLN A 119 -24.15 2.38 -21.16
CA GLN A 119 -25.04 1.35 -20.64
C GLN A 119 -24.45 -0.05 -20.86
N GLU A 120 -24.00 -0.36 -22.08
CA GLU A 120 -23.33 -1.63 -22.39
C GLU A 120 -22.07 -1.84 -21.55
N ALA A 121 -21.25 -0.80 -21.35
CA ALA A 121 -20.08 -0.89 -20.49
C ALA A 121 -20.45 -1.11 -19.02
N ALA A 122 -21.49 -0.45 -18.51
CA ALA A 122 -21.97 -0.63 -17.15
C ALA A 122 -22.56 -2.04 -16.93
N GLU A 123 -23.34 -2.54 -17.89
CA GLU A 123 -23.91 -3.88 -17.87
C GLU A 123 -22.82 -4.95 -17.96
N THR A 124 -21.84 -4.77 -18.84
CA THR A 124 -20.69 -5.68 -18.97
C THR A 124 -19.88 -5.73 -17.68
N ARG A 125 -19.61 -4.58 -17.05
CA ARG A 125 -18.92 -4.54 -15.74
C ARG A 125 -19.70 -5.24 -14.65
N LYS A 126 -21.01 -5.01 -14.58
CA LYS A 126 -21.88 -5.66 -13.60
C LYS A 126 -21.93 -7.17 -13.82
N ALA A 127 -22.01 -7.63 -15.07
CA ALA A 127 -21.99 -9.04 -15.41
C ALA A 127 -20.65 -9.69 -15.08
N ALA A 128 -19.53 -9.03 -15.41
CA ALA A 128 -18.18 -9.50 -15.08
C ALA A 128 -17.97 -9.59 -13.56
N GLN A 129 -18.41 -8.58 -12.80
CA GLN A 129 -18.35 -8.60 -11.33
C GLN A 129 -19.19 -9.74 -10.76
N ALA A 130 -20.44 -9.92 -11.22
CA ALA A 130 -21.29 -11.00 -10.77
C ALA A 130 -20.70 -12.38 -11.08
N GLN A 131 -20.06 -12.54 -12.24
CA GLN A 131 -19.37 -13.77 -12.62
C GLN A 131 -18.13 -14.02 -11.74
N ALA A 132 -17.34 -12.97 -11.45
CA ALA A 132 -16.20 -13.07 -10.56
C ALA A 132 -16.61 -13.48 -9.13
N GLU A 133 -17.66 -12.87 -8.59
CA GLU A 133 -18.21 -13.22 -7.28
C GLU A 133 -18.77 -14.65 -7.25
N ALA A 134 -19.46 -15.08 -8.31
CA ALA A 134 -19.96 -16.45 -8.42
C ALA A 134 -18.82 -17.47 -8.51
N ALA A 135 -17.78 -17.17 -9.29
CA ALA A 135 -16.59 -18.02 -9.41
C ALA A 135 -15.81 -18.10 -8.09
N GLU A 136 -15.69 -16.99 -7.37
CA GLU A 136 -15.05 -16.97 -6.05
C GLU A 136 -15.84 -17.79 -5.02
N LYS A 137 -17.18 -17.67 -4.99
CA LYS A 137 -18.02 -18.50 -4.12
C LYS A 137 -17.89 -19.99 -4.46
N ALA A 138 -17.97 -20.34 -5.74
CA ALA A 138 -17.79 -21.72 -6.19
C ALA A 138 -16.40 -22.26 -5.79
N ARG A 139 -15.35 -21.44 -5.92
CA ARG A 139 -13.99 -21.78 -5.47
C ARG A 139 -13.95 -22.03 -3.96
N GLN A 140 -14.49 -21.12 -3.15
CA GLN A 140 -14.50 -21.25 -1.69
C GLN A 140 -15.26 -22.49 -1.23
N GLU A 141 -16.40 -22.78 -1.87
CA GLU A 141 -17.17 -24.00 -1.59
C GLU A 141 -16.41 -25.26 -1.99
N TYR A 142 -15.71 -25.25 -3.13
CA TYR A 142 -14.85 -26.35 -3.56
C TYR A 142 -13.72 -26.60 -2.56
N GLU A 143 -12.97 -25.56 -2.21
CA GLU A 143 -11.86 -25.63 -1.27
C GLU A 143 -12.32 -26.03 0.14
N ALA A 144 -13.54 -25.69 0.54
CA ALA A 144 -14.12 -26.15 1.81
C ALA A 144 -14.49 -27.65 1.80
N LYS A 145 -14.79 -28.22 0.63
CA LYS A 145 -15.14 -29.64 0.47
C LYS A 145 -13.92 -30.54 0.27
N LEU A 146 -12.76 -30.00 -0.14
CA LEU A 146 -11.53 -30.77 -0.38
C LEU A 146 -11.10 -31.65 0.82
N PRO A 147 -11.07 -31.15 2.08
CA PRO A 147 -10.68 -32.00 3.22
C PRO A 147 -11.65 -33.16 3.45
N ALA A 148 -12.96 -32.92 3.29
CA ALA A 148 -13.97 -33.97 3.43
C ALA A 148 -13.86 -35.02 2.32
N LEU A 149 -13.53 -34.60 1.09
CA LEU A 149 -13.28 -35.52 -0.02
C LEU A 149 -12.03 -36.37 0.22
N MET A 150 -10.96 -35.77 0.75
CA MET A 150 -9.74 -36.51 1.14
C MET A 150 -10.04 -37.54 2.23
N GLN A 151 -10.81 -37.16 3.25
CA GLN A 151 -11.22 -38.07 4.33
C GLN A 151 -12.08 -39.23 3.79
N ALA A 152 -13.07 -38.93 2.93
CA ALA A 152 -13.91 -39.95 2.31
C ALA A 152 -13.10 -40.92 1.43
N LEU A 153 -12.08 -40.43 0.72
CA LEU A 153 -11.18 -41.27 -0.08
C LEU A 153 -10.38 -42.23 0.80
N HIS A 154 -9.94 -41.76 1.97
CA HIS A 154 -9.21 -42.58 2.94
C HIS A 154 -10.09 -43.65 3.59
N GLU A 155 -11.31 -43.29 4.01
CA GLU A 155 -12.27 -44.19 4.65
C GLU A 155 -12.80 -45.28 3.71
N THR A 156 -12.95 -44.96 2.42
CA THR A 156 -13.45 -45.91 1.41
C THR A 156 -12.36 -46.72 0.72
N SER A 157 -11.11 -46.65 1.20
CA SER A 157 -9.96 -47.33 0.59
C SER A 157 -10.15 -48.85 0.52
N PRO A 158 -10.26 -49.45 -0.67
CA PRO A 158 -10.35 -50.91 -0.84
C PRO A 158 -8.97 -51.60 -0.83
N PHE A 159 -7.92 -50.86 -0.44
CA PHE A 159 -6.51 -51.26 -0.52
C PHE A 159 -5.81 -51.20 0.85
N ALA A 160 -6.55 -51.30 1.95
CA ALA A 160 -5.99 -51.25 3.30
C ALA A 160 -5.03 -52.42 3.62
N ASP A 161 -5.09 -53.50 2.85
CA ASP A 161 -4.18 -54.65 2.90
C ASP A 161 -2.79 -54.37 2.32
N ILE A 162 -2.65 -53.31 1.52
CA ILE A 162 -1.39 -52.93 0.87
C ILE A 162 -0.68 -51.88 1.71
N GLN A 163 0.36 -52.26 2.44
CA GLN A 163 1.08 -51.33 3.32
C GLN A 163 2.48 -50.97 2.83
N ASN A 164 3.11 -51.87 2.08
CA ASN A 164 4.49 -51.70 1.64
C ASN A 164 4.65 -52.05 0.15
N MET A 165 5.83 -51.77 -0.40
CA MET A 165 6.12 -52.06 -1.81
C MET A 165 6.11 -53.55 -2.15
N ALA A 166 6.44 -54.44 -1.20
CA ALA A 166 6.38 -55.88 -1.45
C ALA A 166 4.94 -56.38 -1.63
N ASP A 167 3.97 -55.78 -0.95
CA ASP A 167 2.54 -56.09 -1.16
C ASP A 167 2.05 -55.59 -2.53
N VAL A 168 2.58 -54.46 -2.99
CA VAL A 168 2.31 -53.92 -4.33
C VAL A 168 2.88 -54.83 -5.43
N GLU A 169 4.10 -55.33 -5.26
CA GLU A 169 4.73 -56.26 -6.19
C GLU A 169 3.96 -57.60 -6.26
N LYS A 170 3.51 -58.12 -5.12
CA LYS A 170 2.63 -59.30 -5.07
C LYS A 170 1.31 -59.03 -5.78
N LEU A 171 0.69 -57.87 -5.53
CA LEU A 171 -0.54 -57.48 -6.21
C LEU A 171 -0.36 -57.45 -7.73
N GLN A 172 0.75 -56.88 -8.21
CA GLN A 172 1.05 -56.85 -9.65
C GLN A 172 1.21 -58.26 -10.25
N ALA A 173 1.80 -59.19 -9.50
CA ALA A 173 2.02 -60.56 -9.95
C ALA A 173 0.75 -61.43 -9.90
N GLU A 174 -0.08 -61.27 -8.86
CA GLU A 174 -1.26 -62.11 -8.60
C GLU A 174 -2.54 -61.53 -9.23
N ASP A 175 -2.72 -60.20 -9.20
CA ASP A 175 -3.90 -59.51 -9.74
C ASP A 175 -3.53 -58.19 -10.44
N PRO A 176 -3.14 -58.25 -11.73
CA PRO A 176 -2.81 -57.07 -12.52
C PRO A 176 -3.95 -56.05 -12.64
N PHE A 177 -5.22 -56.48 -12.56
CA PHE A 177 -6.37 -55.57 -12.67
C PHE A 177 -6.57 -54.78 -11.39
N ARG A 178 -6.47 -55.44 -10.22
CA ARG A 178 -6.50 -54.76 -8.92
C ARG A 178 -5.31 -53.82 -8.73
N PHE A 179 -4.14 -54.16 -9.29
CA PHE A 179 -3.00 -53.24 -9.34
C PHE A 179 -3.29 -51.96 -10.15
N GLN A 180 -3.95 -52.04 -11.30
CA GLN A 180 -4.36 -50.84 -12.05
C GLN A 180 -5.32 -49.97 -11.25
N GLN A 181 -6.28 -50.56 -10.52
CA GLN A 181 -7.18 -49.81 -9.66
C GLN A 181 -6.44 -49.13 -8.51
N PHE A 182 -5.44 -49.80 -7.91
CA PHE A 182 -4.57 -49.21 -6.90
C PHE A 182 -3.78 -48.02 -7.45
N GLN A 183 -3.22 -48.12 -8.66
CA GLN A 183 -2.55 -46.99 -9.30
C GLN A 183 -3.50 -45.80 -9.52
N VAL A 184 -4.71 -46.05 -10.02
CA VAL A 184 -5.73 -45.00 -10.20
C VAL A 184 -6.10 -44.37 -8.86
N TYR A 185 -6.22 -45.17 -7.79
CA TYR A 185 -6.47 -44.66 -6.44
C TYR A 185 -5.32 -43.78 -5.94
N GLN A 186 -4.07 -44.21 -6.13
CA GLN A 186 -2.90 -43.41 -5.77
C GLN A 186 -2.85 -42.09 -6.54
N TRP A 187 -3.11 -42.11 -7.85
CA TRP A 187 -3.19 -40.88 -8.65
C TRP A 187 -4.31 -39.94 -8.18
N LYS A 188 -5.49 -40.47 -7.85
CA LYS A 188 -6.58 -39.67 -7.28
C LYS A 188 -6.16 -39.03 -5.96
N MET A 189 -5.55 -39.79 -5.07
CA MET A 189 -5.10 -39.30 -3.77
C MET A 189 -4.02 -38.21 -3.91
N GLN A 190 -3.04 -38.42 -4.81
CA GLN A 190 -2.02 -37.43 -5.13
C GLN A 190 -2.64 -36.16 -5.74
N GLY A 191 -3.61 -36.29 -6.64
CA GLY A 191 -4.32 -35.15 -7.24
C GLY A 191 -5.05 -34.32 -6.18
N VAL A 192 -5.83 -34.95 -5.32
CA VAL A 192 -6.56 -34.27 -4.22
C VAL A 192 -5.58 -33.62 -3.24
N GLN A 193 -4.47 -34.29 -2.90
CA GLN A 193 -3.45 -33.73 -2.02
C GLN A 193 -2.75 -32.51 -2.64
N ALA A 194 -2.45 -32.56 -3.94
CA ALA A 194 -1.89 -31.43 -4.67
C ALA A 194 -2.86 -30.24 -4.70
N GLU A 195 -4.15 -30.48 -4.95
CA GLU A 195 -5.17 -29.43 -4.92
C GLU A 195 -5.33 -28.81 -3.53
N LEU A 196 -5.26 -29.62 -2.47
CA LEU A 196 -5.32 -29.16 -1.09
C LEU A 196 -4.12 -28.26 -0.74
N GLN A 197 -2.91 -28.69 -1.10
CA GLN A 197 -1.71 -27.87 -0.91
C GLN A 197 -1.78 -26.55 -1.69
N GLN A 198 -2.25 -26.60 -2.94
CA GLN A 198 -2.43 -25.38 -3.72
C GLN A 198 -3.51 -24.46 -3.10
N ALA A 199 -4.61 -25.01 -2.57
CA ALA A 199 -5.64 -24.23 -1.90
C ALA A 199 -5.11 -23.56 -0.62
N GLU A 200 -4.30 -24.28 0.18
CA GLU A 200 -3.64 -23.72 1.36
C GLU A 200 -2.66 -22.61 1.00
N GLN A 201 -1.82 -22.81 -0.02
CA GLN A 201 -0.87 -21.81 -0.48
C GLN A 201 -1.59 -20.55 -1.00
N ARG A 202 -2.68 -20.71 -1.77
CA ARG A 202 -3.51 -19.58 -2.20
C ARG A 202 -4.11 -18.83 -1.02
N LYS A 203 -4.70 -19.53 -0.04
CA LYS A 203 -5.24 -18.89 1.17
C LYS A 203 -4.17 -18.12 1.92
N ALA A 204 -2.98 -18.70 2.07
CA ALA A 204 -1.85 -18.02 2.70
C ALA A 204 -1.49 -16.73 1.94
N THR A 205 -1.32 -16.80 0.61
CA THR A 205 -1.04 -15.62 -0.22
C THR A 205 -2.16 -14.58 -0.15
N GLU A 206 -3.43 -14.98 -0.27
CA GLU A 206 -4.57 -14.05 -0.16
C GLU A 206 -4.62 -13.35 1.20
N THR A 207 -4.40 -14.09 2.30
CA THR A 207 -4.36 -13.48 3.63
C THR A 207 -3.18 -12.53 3.79
N GLN A 208 -2.00 -12.88 3.25
CA GLN A 208 -0.83 -12.01 3.26
C GLN A 208 -1.05 -10.74 2.43
N THR A 209 -1.63 -10.85 1.24
CA THR A 209 -1.95 -9.71 0.37
C THR A 209 -2.99 -8.80 1.03
N LYS A 210 -4.08 -9.36 1.57
CA LYS A 210 -5.10 -8.58 2.30
C LYS A 210 -4.51 -7.91 3.55
N TRP A 211 -3.62 -8.61 4.26
CA TRP A 211 -2.90 -8.03 5.39
C TRP A 211 -2.01 -6.87 4.97
N ALA A 212 -1.20 -7.05 3.93
CA ALA A 212 -0.32 -6.00 3.40
C ALA A 212 -1.11 -4.76 2.95
N GLN A 213 -2.23 -4.96 2.23
CA GLN A 213 -3.14 -3.89 1.84
C GLN A 213 -3.70 -3.15 3.05
N SER A 214 -4.20 -3.88 4.05
CA SER A 214 -4.70 -3.27 5.29
C SER A 214 -3.62 -2.48 6.03
N VAL A 215 -2.38 -2.99 6.09
CA VAL A 215 -1.25 -2.28 6.70
C VAL A 215 -0.91 -1.01 5.92
N GLN A 216 -0.91 -1.06 4.59
CA GLN A 216 -0.67 0.12 3.75
C GLN A 216 -1.76 1.19 3.94
N GLU A 217 -3.04 0.81 3.95
CA GLU A 217 -4.15 1.73 4.19
C GLU A 217 -4.06 2.39 5.58
N GLU A 218 -3.76 1.61 6.61
CA GLU A 218 -3.61 2.11 7.97
C GLU A 218 -2.39 3.02 8.11
N ASN A 219 -1.27 2.70 7.45
CA ASN A 219 -0.09 3.55 7.40
C ASN A 219 -0.35 4.86 6.64
N ALA A 220 -1.15 4.84 5.57
CA ALA A 220 -1.57 6.04 4.85
C ALA A 220 -2.39 6.96 5.75
N LYS A 221 -3.40 6.42 6.46
CA LYS A 221 -4.18 7.18 7.46
C LYS A 221 -3.29 7.71 8.58
N ALA A 222 -2.32 6.93 9.04
CA ALA A 222 -1.39 7.38 10.07
C ALA A 222 -0.54 8.57 9.61
N ALA A 223 -0.12 8.60 8.34
CA ALA A 223 0.60 9.72 7.75
C ALA A 223 -0.25 11.00 7.64
N GLU A 224 -1.57 10.88 7.43
CA GLU A 224 -2.50 12.02 7.47
C GLU A 224 -2.58 12.64 8.88
N PHE A 225 -2.64 11.81 9.92
CA PHE A 225 -2.76 12.29 11.31
C PHE A 225 -1.42 12.64 11.97
N ILE A 226 -0.32 12.09 11.48
CA ILE A 226 1.04 12.28 11.99
C ILE A 226 1.91 12.74 10.81
N PRO A 227 1.92 14.05 10.49
CA PRO A 227 2.64 14.55 9.31
C PRO A 227 4.15 14.28 9.34
N GLU A 228 4.74 14.14 10.54
CA GLU A 228 6.14 13.74 10.72
C GLU A 228 6.43 12.33 10.17
N LEU A 229 5.42 11.44 10.12
CA LEU A 229 5.57 10.13 9.50
C LEU A 229 5.68 10.25 7.98
N ALA A 230 5.04 11.22 7.34
CA ALA A 230 5.08 11.40 5.88
C ALA A 230 6.45 11.88 5.37
N ASP A 231 7.30 12.40 6.26
CA ASP A 231 8.65 12.86 5.96
C ASP A 231 9.61 11.66 5.78
N LYS A 232 10.37 11.68 4.67
CA LYS A 232 11.26 10.57 4.26
C LYS A 232 12.41 10.31 5.24
N GLU A 233 12.80 11.30 6.05
CA GLU A 233 13.86 11.17 7.04
C GLU A 233 13.30 11.05 8.46
N LYS A 234 12.32 11.90 8.81
CA LYS A 234 11.77 11.92 10.18
C LYS A 234 10.84 10.75 10.46
N GLY A 235 10.14 10.23 9.45
CA GLY A 235 9.24 9.09 9.61
C GLY A 235 9.98 7.84 10.11
N PRO A 236 11.01 7.36 9.38
CA PRO A 236 11.82 6.24 9.83
C PRO A 236 12.52 6.48 11.16
N ALA A 237 12.96 7.72 11.44
CA ALA A 237 13.58 8.08 12.71
C ALA A 237 12.58 8.02 13.89
N LEU A 238 11.35 8.49 13.71
CA LEU A 238 10.28 8.43 14.72
C LEU A 238 9.92 6.98 15.02
N VAL A 239 9.73 6.17 13.98
CA VAL A 239 9.44 4.72 14.11
C VAL A 239 10.55 4.00 14.87
N LYS A 240 11.82 4.27 14.54
CA LYS A 240 12.97 3.71 15.27
C LYS A 240 12.95 4.07 16.75
N ARG A 241 12.66 5.32 17.09
CA ARG A 241 12.54 5.75 18.49
C ARG A 241 11.38 5.06 19.22
N VAL A 242 10.24 4.87 18.56
CA VAL A 242 9.12 4.11 19.15
C VAL A 242 9.57 2.68 19.46
N ALA A 243 10.24 2.04 18.51
CA ALA A 243 10.70 0.65 18.63
C ALA A 243 11.81 0.44 19.67
N GLU A 244 12.78 1.35 19.75
CA GLU A 244 13.97 1.20 20.59
C GLU A 244 13.81 1.82 21.99
N GLU A 245 13.02 2.89 22.12
CA GLU A 245 12.88 3.62 23.40
C GLU A 245 11.54 3.32 24.07
N LEU A 246 10.42 3.55 23.37
CA LEU A 246 9.10 3.56 24.00
C LEU A 246 8.57 2.15 24.29
N LEU A 247 8.62 1.25 23.31
CA LEU A 247 8.04 -0.09 23.44
C LEU A 247 8.76 -0.95 24.50
N PRO A 248 10.10 -0.97 24.58
CA PRO A 248 10.80 -1.71 25.63
C PRO A 248 10.52 -1.14 27.03
N GLU A 249 10.43 0.19 27.17
CA GLU A 249 10.12 0.82 28.45
C GLU A 249 8.69 0.51 28.93
N LEU A 250 7.75 0.36 27.99
CA LEU A 250 6.39 -0.10 28.28
C LEU A 250 6.29 -1.61 28.57
N GLY A 251 7.40 -2.35 28.42
CA GLY A 251 7.50 -3.77 28.74
C GLY A 251 7.12 -4.72 27.60
N PHE A 252 7.01 -4.23 26.36
CA PHE A 252 6.75 -5.10 25.20
C PHE A 252 7.98 -5.95 24.87
N LYS A 253 7.76 -7.24 24.64
CA LYS A 253 8.80 -8.17 24.16
C LYS A 253 8.88 -8.20 22.64
N SER A 254 10.03 -8.57 22.09
CA SER A 254 10.24 -8.73 20.64
C SER A 254 9.22 -9.69 20.00
N ASP A 255 8.99 -10.84 20.64
CA ASP A 255 8.09 -11.87 20.11
C ASP A 255 6.63 -11.40 20.10
N GLU A 256 6.22 -10.65 21.12
CA GLU A 256 4.88 -10.07 21.21
C GLU A 256 4.67 -9.02 20.10
N LEU A 257 5.69 -8.22 19.80
CA LEU A 257 5.65 -7.24 18.71
C LEU A 257 5.59 -7.91 17.34
N ALA A 258 6.30 -9.03 17.16
CA ALA A 258 6.21 -9.83 15.95
C ALA A 258 4.80 -10.42 15.75
N ASP A 259 4.16 -10.91 16.81
CA ASP A 259 2.79 -11.43 16.75
C ASP A 259 1.75 -10.32 16.50
N LEU A 260 1.95 -9.13 17.07
CA LEU A 260 1.13 -7.93 16.80
C LEU A 260 1.30 -7.45 15.34
N ALA A 261 2.52 -7.51 14.80
CA ALA A 261 2.84 -7.14 13.42
C ALA A 261 2.38 -8.20 12.39
N ALA A 262 2.29 -9.47 12.81
CA ALA A 262 1.77 -10.56 11.98
C ALA A 262 0.23 -10.64 11.99
N GLY A 263 -0.47 -9.73 12.68
CA GLY A 263 -1.92 -9.72 12.75
C GLY A 263 -2.53 -10.88 13.54
N LYS A 264 -1.74 -11.58 14.35
CA LYS A 264 -2.22 -12.70 15.20
C LYS A 264 -3.01 -12.22 16.41
N SER A 265 -2.92 -10.93 16.72
CA SER A 265 -3.60 -10.27 17.84
C SER A 265 -4.72 -9.37 17.35
N LYS A 266 -5.73 -9.14 18.22
CA LYS A 266 -6.88 -8.25 17.91
C LYS A 266 -6.49 -6.80 17.64
N LEU A 267 -5.36 -6.36 18.21
CA LEU A 267 -4.81 -5.02 18.02
C LEU A 267 -3.56 -5.17 17.15
N SER A 268 -3.55 -4.49 16.00
CA SER A 268 -2.37 -4.43 15.13
C SER A 268 -1.52 -3.24 15.50
N ILE A 269 -0.20 -3.42 15.54
CA ILE A 269 0.71 -2.30 15.77
C ILE A 269 0.69 -1.28 14.62
N TYR A 270 0.19 -1.70 13.46
CA TYR A 270 0.01 -0.85 12.29
C TYR A 270 -1.29 -0.04 12.31
N ASP A 271 -2.19 -0.23 13.29
CA ASP A 271 -3.41 0.58 13.42
C ASP A 271 -3.05 2.06 13.64
N HIS A 272 -3.57 2.95 12.79
CA HIS A 272 -3.25 4.40 12.83
C HIS A 272 -3.54 5.05 14.19
N ARG A 273 -4.52 4.53 14.94
CA ARG A 273 -4.88 5.04 16.28
C ARG A 273 -3.80 4.68 17.31
N ILE A 274 -3.25 3.48 17.21
CA ILE A 274 -2.16 3.01 18.06
C ILE A 274 -0.88 3.78 17.70
N GLN A 275 -0.59 3.92 16.40
CA GLN A 275 0.55 4.71 15.94
C GLN A 275 0.49 6.16 16.45
N ARG A 276 -0.70 6.78 16.43
CA ARG A 276 -0.91 8.12 16.98
C ARG A 276 -0.65 8.17 18.48
N LEU A 277 -1.18 7.21 19.24
CA LEU A 277 -0.94 7.14 20.68
C LEU A 277 0.57 7.01 21.01
N LEU A 278 1.30 6.21 20.23
CA LEU A 278 2.74 6.03 20.40
C LEU A 278 3.51 7.31 20.06
N ALA A 279 3.16 8.00 18.97
CA ALA A 279 3.76 9.27 18.59
C ALA A 279 3.48 10.37 19.62
N ASP A 280 2.24 10.49 20.10
CA ASP A 280 1.87 11.44 21.15
C ASP A 280 2.60 11.13 22.47
N GLY A 281 2.73 9.85 22.80
CA GLY A 281 3.49 9.37 23.96
C GLY A 281 4.96 9.80 23.91
N LEU A 282 5.63 9.63 22.77
CA LEU A 282 7.00 10.11 22.57
C LEU A 282 7.10 11.64 22.72
N LYS A 283 6.22 12.40 22.05
CA LYS A 283 6.20 13.86 22.13
C LYS A 283 6.04 14.36 23.56
N LEU A 284 5.16 13.74 24.34
CA LEU A 284 4.96 14.09 25.75
C LEU A 284 6.22 13.82 26.58
N ARG A 285 6.93 12.71 26.34
CA ARG A 285 8.20 12.40 27.03
C ARG A 285 9.28 13.41 26.68
N ASP A 286 9.39 13.81 25.41
CA ASP A 286 10.34 14.84 24.98
C ASP A 286 10.07 16.18 25.67
N ILE A 287 8.79 16.58 25.77
CA ILE A 287 8.37 17.78 26.50
C ILE A 287 8.73 17.67 27.99
N GLN A 288 8.50 16.52 28.63
CA GLN A 288 8.83 16.31 30.04
C GLN A 288 10.35 16.36 30.29
N LYS A 289 11.15 15.68 29.46
CA LYS A 289 12.62 15.72 29.52
C LYS A 289 13.14 17.14 29.31
N ALA A 290 12.59 17.88 28.35
CA ALA A 290 12.97 19.27 28.08
C ALA A 290 12.66 20.21 29.25
N LYS A 291 11.51 20.06 29.93
CA LYS A 291 11.18 20.85 31.13
C LYS A 291 12.20 20.64 32.26
N ILE A 292 12.64 19.39 32.48
CA ILE A 292 13.66 19.08 33.49
C ILE A 292 15.00 19.73 33.14
N ALA A 293 15.40 19.71 31.85
CA ALA A 293 16.66 20.31 31.39
C ALA A 293 16.70 21.85 31.52
N VAL A 294 15.57 22.54 31.35
CA VAL A 294 15.48 24.00 31.51
C VAL A 294 15.63 24.40 32.98
N VAL A 295 15.10 23.61 33.91
CA VAL A 295 15.23 23.85 35.36
C VAL A 295 16.66 23.59 35.86
N ALA A 296 17.42 22.73 35.19
CA ALA A 296 18.78 22.35 35.59
C ALA A 296 19.88 23.37 35.21
N LYS A 297 19.58 24.46 34.49
CA LYS A 297 20.58 25.52 34.25
C LYS A 297 20.82 26.29 35.55
N PRO A 298 22.01 26.22 36.17
CA PRO A 298 22.28 26.91 37.42
C PRO A 298 22.16 28.42 37.19
N ALA A 299 21.35 29.09 38.00
CA ALA A 299 21.23 30.54 37.99
C ALA A 299 22.64 31.16 38.18
N PRO A 300 23.00 32.21 37.43
CA PRO A 300 24.32 32.82 37.55
C PRO A 300 24.55 33.26 39.00
N PRO A 301 25.78 33.10 39.52
CA PRO A 301 26.08 33.44 40.90
C PRO A 301 25.75 34.90 41.14
N VAL A 302 24.88 35.17 42.10
CA VAL A 302 24.48 36.54 42.45
C VAL A 302 25.71 37.26 42.99
N LEU A 303 26.30 38.13 42.18
CA LEU A 303 27.38 39.01 42.61
C LEU A 303 26.82 39.96 43.68
N ARG A 304 27.26 39.78 44.92
CA ARG A 304 26.95 40.72 46.01
C ARG A 304 27.66 42.05 45.69
N PRO A 305 26.94 43.18 45.58
CA PRO A 305 27.58 44.48 45.44
C PRO A 305 28.54 44.71 46.62
N GLY A 306 29.81 45.00 46.35
CA GLY A 306 30.79 45.39 47.37
C GLY A 306 31.87 44.36 47.73
N ALA A 307 31.98 43.22 47.04
CA ALA A 307 33.17 42.38 47.18
C ALA A 307 34.40 43.12 46.61
N ALA A 308 35.41 43.37 47.47
CA ALA A 308 36.61 44.09 47.10
C ALA A 308 37.34 43.38 45.95
N LYS A 309 37.54 44.10 44.84
CA LYS A 309 38.29 43.60 43.68
C LYS A 309 39.72 43.25 44.09
N PRO A 310 40.27 42.08 43.71
CA PRO A 310 41.63 41.71 44.05
C PRO A 310 42.64 42.70 43.44
N PRO A 311 43.74 43.02 44.14
CA PRO A 311 44.76 43.94 43.65
C PRO A 311 45.34 43.40 42.32
N GLY A 312 45.31 44.24 41.28
CA GLY A 312 45.73 43.89 39.92
C GLY A 312 44.60 43.63 38.91
N SER A 313 43.35 43.44 39.36
CA SER A 313 42.20 43.21 38.47
C SER A 313 41.83 44.41 37.60
N ALA A 314 42.06 45.64 38.08
CA ALA A 314 41.83 46.85 37.27
C ALA A 314 42.80 46.90 36.08
N GLN A 315 44.05 46.49 36.28
CA GLN A 315 45.06 46.50 35.23
C GLN A 315 44.80 45.40 34.18
N SER A 316 44.39 44.21 34.60
CA SER A 316 44.00 43.14 33.67
C SER A 316 42.76 43.51 32.85
N GLU A 317 41.75 44.13 33.45
CA GLU A 317 40.59 44.69 32.73
C GLU A 317 41.02 45.76 31.71
N THR A 318 42.02 46.59 32.05
CA THR A 318 42.51 47.63 31.12
C THR A 318 43.24 47.01 29.93
N ILE A 319 44.08 45.99 30.15
CA ILE A 319 44.79 45.28 29.08
C ILE A 319 43.81 44.53 28.18
N GLN A 320 42.80 43.86 28.75
CA GLN A 320 41.77 43.17 27.97
C GLN A 320 40.96 44.14 27.11
N ASN A 321 40.55 45.28 27.67
CA ASN A 321 39.81 46.30 26.92
C ASN A 321 40.66 46.92 25.79
N LEU A 322 41.95 47.17 26.03
CA LEU A 322 42.86 47.69 25.01
C LEU A 322 43.15 46.64 23.92
N SER A 323 43.22 45.35 24.29
CA SER A 323 43.35 44.24 23.34
C SER A 323 42.13 44.14 22.43
N ALA A 324 40.93 44.12 23.01
CA ALA A 324 39.69 44.08 22.24
C ALA A 324 39.52 45.31 21.34
N LYS A 325 39.98 46.49 21.81
CA LYS A 325 39.96 47.72 21.01
C LYS A 325 40.97 47.67 19.86
N LEU A 326 42.14 47.09 20.06
CA LEU A 326 43.10 46.85 19.00
C LEU A 326 42.56 45.86 17.97
N GLU A 327 41.96 44.75 18.39
CA GLU A 327 41.34 43.77 17.48
C GLU A 327 40.23 44.41 16.62
N ARG A 328 39.49 45.37 17.20
CA ARG A 328 38.40 46.05 16.49
C ARG A 328 38.85 47.19 15.58
N SER A 329 39.90 47.91 15.96
CA SER A 329 40.32 49.13 15.26
C SER A 329 41.58 48.95 14.38
N GLY A 330 42.41 47.95 14.67
CA GLY A 330 43.65 47.64 13.96
C GLY A 330 44.69 48.77 13.94
N SER A 331 44.53 49.82 14.76
CA SER A 331 45.34 51.03 14.63
C SER A 331 46.71 50.91 15.31
N PRO A 332 47.80 51.44 14.72
CA PRO A 332 49.13 51.39 15.34
C PRO A 332 49.22 52.22 16.63
N LYS A 333 48.31 53.18 16.82
CA LYS A 333 48.21 53.99 18.04
C LYS A 333 47.64 53.17 19.20
N ASP A 334 46.65 52.32 18.95
CA ASP A 334 46.07 51.43 19.96
C ASP A 334 47.02 50.28 20.31
N LEU A 335 47.83 49.81 19.34
CA LEU A 335 48.91 48.85 19.61
C LEU A 335 49.96 49.45 20.56
N GLY A 336 50.38 50.69 20.32
CA GLY A 336 51.30 51.40 21.21
C GLY A 336 50.74 51.59 22.63
N ALA A 337 49.43 51.87 22.75
CA ALA A 337 48.75 51.98 24.02
C ALA A 337 48.70 50.63 24.77
N LEU A 338 48.42 49.53 24.07
CA LEU A 338 48.42 48.17 24.63
C LEU A 338 49.81 47.77 25.15
N ILE A 339 50.86 47.98 24.34
CA ILE A 339 52.25 47.67 24.73
C ILE A 339 52.67 48.53 25.93
N GLY A 340 52.30 49.81 25.94
CA GLY A 340 52.56 50.70 27.06
C GLY A 340 51.81 50.32 28.34
N ALA A 341 50.63 49.71 28.24
CA ALA A 341 49.88 49.18 29.38
C ALA A 341 50.51 47.88 29.90
N MET A 342 50.91 46.96 29.01
CA MET A 342 51.58 45.71 29.39
C MET A 342 52.93 45.92 30.07
N ARG A 343 53.66 46.98 29.72
CA ARG A 343 54.98 47.29 30.33
C ARG A 343 54.89 47.94 31.72
N ARG A 344 53.68 48.40 32.12
CA ARG A 344 53.40 49.04 33.41
C ARG A 344 52.64 48.12 34.37
N ALA A 345 52.24 46.94 33.91
CA ALA A 345 51.75 45.84 34.74
C ALA A 345 52.93 45.06 35.32
#